data_AF-A0A7C9RPW8-F1
#
_entry.id   AF-A0A7C9RPW8-F1
#
_cell.length_a   1.000
_cell.length_b   1.000
_cell.length_c   1.000
_cell.angle_alpha   90.00
_cell.angle_beta   90.00
_cell.angle_gamma   90.00
#
_symmetry.space_group_name_H-M   'P 1'
#
loop_
_entity.id
_entity.type
_entity.pdbx_description
1 polymer ?
#
loop_
_entity_poly.entity_id
_entity_poly.type
_entity_poly.pdbx_seq_one_letter_code
_entity_poly.pdbx_strand_id
1 'polypeptide(L)'
;MKAKIVRALPLGVLIALTIATGIWVSSAAEAVIETKIAFDRAEALKTLGNFTPEQREAYRTFQQRDFLFLVVYGITLLIANIKALTWKGASRKRFLWQSVLLVVPVAAAACDLVEDLTILAWLNDTKPLETALDAAWWWGLGKFTFFAIAILVPVLLTAHRFLKKRTADHEKYQNKDSIDRTYYTLRAALAALVILLLGALLVRTISLCWCIRGSISAYYYTALQPMFVGTLIAVGICLIVYQGTTYIENILLDTAGFLAFIVAFVPTAPGDPRCPESLIKSGISKSDDIRLEVVQYNVFPLLVVALAATLWALLARYGAKPPDGDDKARTAWRHELIRLRTGLCAEVVAIFWFACFHENSRDMAHGVAAFGLFACIIGVVWSNHLSRRGNPGYNQMYLVVAVIMAGTLLSTAVLHFIYKWPVAIFYVEVGLIVEFALFWILQTKDLKGKPNPATTTGGAGG
;
A
#
# COMPACT_ATOMS: atom_id res chain seq x y z
N MET A 1 32.56 -10.48 -26.06
CA MET A 1 32.78 -9.05 -25.71
C MET A 1 32.84 -8.92 -24.19
N LYS A 2 33.97 -8.48 -23.62
CA LYS A 2 34.13 -8.30 -22.17
C LYS A 2 33.12 -7.24 -21.69
N ALA A 3 32.15 -7.65 -20.86
CA ALA A 3 31.14 -6.75 -20.31
C ALA A 3 31.83 -5.71 -19.42
N LYS A 4 31.76 -4.44 -19.82
CA LYS A 4 32.19 -3.30 -19.01
C LYS A 4 31.39 -3.34 -17.69
N ILE A 5 32.14 -3.48 -16.61
CA ILE A 5 31.72 -3.31 -15.22
C ILE A 5 30.76 -2.11 -15.14
N VAL A 6 29.58 -2.35 -14.57
CA VAL A 6 28.61 -1.31 -14.19
C VAL A 6 29.39 -0.20 -13.47
N ARG A 7 29.53 0.96 -14.10
CA ARG A 7 30.12 2.13 -13.45
C ARG A 7 29.32 2.38 -12.17
N ALA A 8 30.01 2.48 -11.04
CA ALA A 8 29.40 2.93 -9.80
C ALA A 8 28.57 4.18 -10.09
N LEU A 9 27.38 4.27 -9.47
CA LEU A 9 26.56 5.47 -9.54
C LEU A 9 27.44 6.68 -9.25
N PRO A 10 27.41 7.74 -10.08
CA PRO A 10 28.23 8.91 -9.85
C PRO A 10 27.96 9.43 -8.44
N LEU A 11 29.01 9.85 -7.73
CA LEU A 11 28.95 10.27 -6.33
C LEU A 11 27.80 11.27 -6.07
N GLY A 12 27.49 12.13 -7.05
CA GLY A 12 26.35 13.06 -7.00
C GLY A 12 24.97 12.39 -6.92
N VAL A 13 24.76 11.23 -7.53
CA VAL A 13 23.49 10.47 -7.44
C VAL A 13 23.40 9.74 -6.10
N LEU A 14 24.53 9.23 -5.58
CA LEU A 14 24.61 8.68 -4.23
C LEU A 14 24.33 9.76 -3.17
N ILE A 15 24.89 10.97 -3.35
CA ILE A 15 24.64 12.12 -2.48
C ILE A 15 23.18 12.58 -2.61
N ALA A 16 22.62 12.68 -3.82
CA ALA A 16 21.22 13.05 -4.03
C ALA A 16 20.24 12.03 -3.44
N LEU A 17 20.54 10.73 -3.56
CA LEU A 17 19.77 9.68 -2.90
C LEU A 17 19.91 9.75 -1.38
N THR A 18 21.11 10.06 -0.86
CA THR A 18 21.36 10.22 0.59
C THR A 18 20.61 11.44 1.13
N ILE A 19 20.62 12.56 0.41
CA ILE A 19 19.87 13.78 0.73
C ILE A 19 18.37 13.53 0.62
N ALA A 20 17.90 12.84 -0.42
CA ALA A 20 16.50 12.47 -0.59
C ALA A 20 16.02 11.51 0.50
N THR A 21 16.85 10.54 0.92
CA THR A 21 16.56 9.73 2.12
C THR A 21 16.65 10.54 3.40
N GLY A 22 17.51 11.56 3.48
CA GLY A 22 17.59 12.47 4.64
C GLY A 22 16.34 13.35 4.78
N ILE A 23 15.83 13.87 3.65
CA ILE A 23 14.58 14.66 3.57
C ILE A 23 13.36 13.76 3.80
N TRP A 24 13.38 12.53 3.30
CA TRP A 24 12.34 11.55 3.57
C TRP A 24 12.34 11.11 5.04
N VAL A 25 13.53 10.88 5.62
CA VAL A 25 13.70 10.61 7.06
C VAL A 25 13.27 11.83 7.89
N SER A 26 13.47 13.08 7.46
CA SER A 26 12.95 14.24 8.18
C SER A 26 11.42 14.32 8.14
N SER A 27 10.79 14.02 7.00
CA SER A 27 9.32 13.98 6.88
C SER A 27 8.65 12.78 7.56
N ALA A 28 9.32 11.61 7.60
CA ALA A 28 8.85 10.42 8.31
C ALA A 28 9.10 10.53 9.82
N ALA A 29 10.14 11.28 10.21
CA ALA A 29 10.39 11.59 11.59
C ALA A 29 9.32 12.54 12.14
N GLU A 30 8.80 13.52 11.39
CA GLU A 30 7.68 14.38 11.84
C GLU A 30 6.47 13.58 12.36
N ALA A 31 6.17 12.42 11.76
CA ALA A 31 5.05 11.56 12.16
C ALA A 31 5.36 10.59 13.32
N VAL A 32 6.63 10.25 13.55
CA VAL A 32 7.08 9.48 14.73
C VAL A 32 7.29 10.40 15.94
N ILE A 33 7.47 11.69 15.66
CA ILE A 33 7.82 12.78 16.59
C ILE A 33 6.61 13.45 17.25
N GLU A 34 5.37 13.09 16.93
CA GLU A 34 4.23 13.46 17.79
C GLU A 34 4.16 12.64 19.09
N THR A 35 4.95 11.57 19.23
CA THR A 35 5.04 10.79 20.48
C THR A 35 6.41 10.76 21.15
N LYS A 36 7.47 11.25 20.49
CA LYS A 36 8.76 11.51 21.11
C LYS A 36 9.37 12.79 20.50
N ILE A 37 9.19 13.90 21.22
CA ILE A 37 9.99 15.14 21.17
C ILE A 37 10.04 15.82 19.79
N ALA A 38 9.19 16.83 19.60
CA ALA A 38 9.17 17.77 18.48
C ALA A 38 10.58 18.15 17.98
N PHE A 39 10.75 18.23 16.66
CA PHE A 39 12.01 18.62 16.01
C PHE A 39 12.53 20.01 16.39
N ASP A 40 11.71 20.83 17.03
CA ASP A 40 12.15 22.08 17.62
C ASP A 40 12.67 21.84 19.05
N ARG A 41 14.00 21.86 19.19
CA ARG A 41 14.72 21.78 20.47
C ARG A 41 14.18 22.78 21.50
N ALA A 42 13.77 23.97 21.05
CA ALA A 42 13.23 25.00 21.93
C ALA A 42 11.84 24.61 22.48
N GLU A 43 10.96 24.10 21.61
CA GLU A 43 9.62 23.67 22.02
C GLU A 43 9.66 22.39 22.89
N ALA A 44 10.61 21.50 22.61
CA ALA A 44 10.90 20.32 23.44
C ALA A 44 11.33 20.71 24.87
N LEU A 45 12.29 21.62 25.00
CA LEU A 45 12.77 22.13 26.29
C LEU A 45 11.64 22.78 27.09
N LYS A 46 10.81 23.59 26.42
CA LYS A 46 9.65 24.27 27.02
C LYS A 46 8.58 23.28 27.48
N THR A 47 8.27 22.27 26.66
CA THR A 47 7.23 21.28 26.95
C THR A 47 7.65 20.37 28.10
N LEU A 48 8.87 19.80 28.03
CA LEU A 48 9.39 18.88 29.04
C LEU A 48 9.73 19.57 30.37
N GLY A 49 10.19 20.83 30.32
CA GLY A 49 10.44 21.63 31.51
C GLY A 49 9.19 21.89 32.36
N ASN A 50 8.01 21.86 31.74
CA ASN A 50 6.72 22.10 32.38
C ASN A 50 6.00 20.81 32.84
N PHE A 51 6.63 19.64 32.74
CA PHE A 51 6.01 18.38 33.16
C PHE A 51 5.68 18.37 34.66
N THR A 52 4.41 18.08 34.97
CA THR A 52 3.95 17.77 36.33
C THR A 52 4.56 16.44 36.84
N PRO A 53 4.59 16.20 38.16
CA PRO A 53 5.11 14.94 38.71
C PRO A 53 4.42 13.69 38.15
N GLU A 54 3.09 13.75 37.98
CA GLU A 54 2.26 12.68 37.41
C GLU A 54 2.63 12.39 35.94
N GLN A 55 2.88 13.44 35.15
CA GLN A 55 3.34 13.31 33.76
C GLN A 55 4.74 12.70 33.67
N ARG A 56 5.65 13.06 34.58
CA ARG A 56 6.99 12.44 34.66
C ARG A 56 6.91 10.95 35.00
N GLU A 57 6.01 10.56 35.90
CA GLU A 57 5.79 9.16 36.27
C GLU A 57 5.17 8.33 35.13
N ALA A 58 4.18 8.89 34.43
CA ALA A 58 3.62 8.28 33.23
C ALA A 58 4.69 8.10 32.14
N TYR A 59 5.52 9.11 31.94
CA TYR A 59 6.63 9.05 30.97
C TYR A 59 7.70 8.03 31.39
N ARG A 60 7.98 7.88 32.68
CA ARG A 60 8.86 6.83 33.22
C ARG A 60 8.32 5.42 32.94
N THR A 61 7.01 5.22 33.11
CA THR A 61 6.34 3.94 32.83
C THR A 61 6.37 3.60 31.34
N PHE A 62 6.19 4.61 30.48
CA PHE A 62 6.34 4.45 29.03
C PHE A 62 7.77 4.05 28.65
N GLN A 63 8.78 4.76 29.18
CA GLN A 63 10.20 4.45 28.98
C GLN A 63 10.55 3.03 29.44
N GLN A 64 10.02 2.59 30.59
CA GLN A 64 10.21 1.21 31.07
C GLN A 64 9.65 0.14 30.11
N ARG A 65 8.59 0.45 29.36
CA ARG A 65 8.01 -0.45 28.35
C ARG A 65 8.81 -0.46 27.04
N ASP A 66 9.57 0.58 26.76
CA ASP A 66 10.43 0.66 25.57
C ASP A 66 11.61 -0.33 25.63
N PHE A 67 12.15 -0.59 26.83
CA PHE A 67 13.13 -1.66 27.02
C PHE A 67 12.60 -3.05 26.62
N LEU A 68 11.28 -3.29 26.67
CA LEU A 68 10.69 -4.55 26.21
C LEU A 68 10.73 -4.65 24.67
N PHE A 69 10.55 -3.53 23.96
CA PHE A 69 10.70 -3.44 22.51
C PHE A 69 12.14 -3.76 22.10
N LEU A 70 13.13 -3.23 22.83
CA LEU A 70 14.55 -3.52 22.63
C LEU A 70 14.88 -5.02 22.72
N VAL A 71 14.32 -5.71 23.72
CA VAL A 71 14.52 -7.15 23.92
C VAL A 71 13.91 -7.96 22.77
N VAL A 72 12.67 -7.66 22.36
CA VAL A 72 11.99 -8.37 21.28
C VAL A 72 12.67 -8.11 19.92
N TYR A 73 13.08 -6.87 19.67
CA TYR A 73 13.84 -6.47 18.48
C TYR A 73 15.20 -7.18 18.43
N GLY A 74 15.94 -7.17 19.54
CA GLY A 74 17.24 -7.84 19.68
C GLY A 74 17.15 -9.34 19.40
N ILE A 75 16.14 -10.03 19.94
CA ILE A 75 15.90 -11.46 19.68
C ILE A 75 15.59 -11.70 18.21
N THR A 76 14.75 -10.86 17.59
CA THR A 76 14.34 -11.01 16.18
C THR A 76 15.53 -10.86 15.23
N LEU A 77 16.39 -9.86 15.45
CA LEU A 77 17.62 -9.67 14.68
C LEU A 77 18.66 -10.74 14.96
N LEU A 78 18.78 -11.21 16.20
CA LEU A 78 19.66 -12.32 16.55
C LEU A 78 19.28 -13.59 15.77
N ILE A 79 17.99 -13.92 15.68
CA ILE A 79 17.50 -15.07 14.90
C ILE A 79 17.78 -14.86 13.39
N ALA A 80 17.53 -13.66 12.87
CA ALA A 80 17.83 -13.33 11.47
C ALA A 80 19.33 -13.45 11.16
N ASN A 81 20.18 -13.01 12.08
CA ASN A 81 21.63 -13.10 12.00
C ASN A 81 22.13 -14.53 12.13
N ILE A 82 21.61 -15.34 13.06
CA ILE A 82 21.95 -16.77 13.18
C ILE A 82 21.63 -17.49 11.87
N LYS A 83 20.45 -17.26 11.28
CA LYS A 83 20.11 -17.82 9.96
C LYS A 83 21.08 -17.38 8.86
N ALA A 84 21.54 -16.13 8.89
CA ALA A 84 22.54 -15.62 7.94
C ALA A 84 23.96 -16.17 8.20
N LEU A 85 24.30 -16.47 9.46
CA LEU A 85 25.60 -16.99 9.91
C LEU A 85 25.76 -18.48 9.62
N THR A 86 24.71 -19.29 9.82
CA THR A 86 24.70 -20.75 9.59
C THR A 86 24.72 -21.16 8.11
N TRP A 87 24.76 -20.19 7.20
CA TRP A 87 24.89 -20.43 5.76
C TRP A 87 26.23 -21.14 5.45
N LYS A 88 26.32 -22.09 4.52
CA LYS A 88 27.58 -22.86 4.28
C LYS A 88 28.54 -22.16 3.30
N GLY A 89 29.87 -22.29 3.50
CA GLY A 89 30.95 -21.87 2.56
C GLY A 89 31.92 -20.76 3.06
N ALA A 90 33.22 -20.84 2.74
CA ALA A 90 34.27 -19.97 3.29
C ALA A 90 34.75 -18.87 2.30
N SER A 91 34.59 -17.58 2.65
CA SER A 91 35.29 -16.47 1.96
C SER A 91 35.56 -15.28 2.92
N ARG A 92 36.66 -14.54 2.71
CA ARG A 92 37.04 -13.39 3.57
C ARG A 92 36.01 -12.25 3.58
N LYS A 93 35.37 -11.98 2.44
CA LYS A 93 34.29 -10.98 2.33
C LYS A 93 33.07 -11.37 3.17
N ARG A 94 32.80 -12.68 3.29
CA ARG A 94 31.68 -13.20 4.09
C ARG A 94 31.89 -12.97 5.59
N PHE A 95 33.10 -13.18 6.09
CA PHE A 95 33.44 -12.90 7.49
C PHE A 95 33.16 -11.43 7.84
N LEU A 96 33.57 -10.49 6.97
CA LEU A 96 33.31 -9.06 7.15
C LEU A 96 31.80 -8.75 7.24
N TRP A 97 30.99 -9.31 6.32
CA TRP A 97 29.53 -9.11 6.32
C TRP A 97 28.84 -9.76 7.51
N GLN A 98 29.31 -10.92 7.96
CA GLN A 98 28.81 -11.59 9.16
C GLN A 98 29.07 -10.75 10.41
N SER A 99 30.25 -10.12 10.52
CA SER A 99 30.56 -9.20 11.62
C SER A 99 29.69 -7.94 11.56
N VAL A 100 29.48 -7.34 10.38
CA VAL A 100 28.61 -6.16 10.24
C VAL A 100 27.17 -6.48 10.62
N LEU A 101 26.64 -7.62 10.16
CA LEU A 101 25.28 -8.06 10.46
C LEU A 101 25.06 -8.31 11.96
N LEU A 102 26.09 -8.73 12.69
CA LEU A 102 26.05 -8.93 14.13
C LEU A 102 26.22 -7.62 14.94
N VAL A 103 27.18 -6.78 14.55
CA VAL A 103 27.58 -5.61 15.35
C VAL A 103 26.60 -4.45 15.22
N VAL A 104 26.03 -4.23 14.03
CA VAL A 104 25.16 -3.07 13.78
C VAL A 104 23.86 -3.11 14.59
N PRO A 105 23.12 -4.25 14.70
CA PRO A 105 21.98 -4.36 15.60
C PRO A 105 22.31 -4.13 17.08
N VAL A 106 23.46 -4.64 17.53
CA VAL A 106 23.93 -4.48 18.90
C VAL A 106 24.27 -3.01 19.17
N ALA A 107 24.89 -2.32 18.21
CA ALA A 107 25.15 -0.88 18.30
C ALA A 107 23.85 -0.07 18.34
N ALA A 108 22.85 -0.42 17.52
CA ALA A 108 21.53 0.22 17.58
C ALA A 108 20.87 0.05 18.96
N ALA A 109 20.90 -1.17 19.50
CA ALA A 109 20.36 -1.47 20.81
C ALA A 109 21.13 -0.78 21.95
N ALA A 110 22.45 -0.67 21.83
CA ALA A 110 23.27 0.05 22.81
C ALA A 110 22.97 1.56 22.78
N CYS A 111 22.80 2.16 21.60
CA CYS A 111 22.41 3.56 21.48
C CYS A 111 21.04 3.83 22.10
N ASP A 112 20.04 2.98 21.83
CA ASP A 112 18.70 3.08 22.43
C ASP A 112 18.73 2.92 23.96
N LEU A 113 19.47 1.93 24.45
CA LEU A 113 19.65 1.73 25.90
C LEU A 113 20.25 2.97 26.57
N VAL A 114 21.28 3.57 25.97
CA VAL A 114 21.94 4.75 26.55
C VAL A 114 21.04 5.99 26.44
N GLU A 115 20.31 6.16 25.34
CA GLU A 115 19.27 7.19 25.19
C GLU A 115 18.24 7.08 26.33
N ASP A 116 17.63 5.92 26.52
CA ASP A 116 16.59 5.71 27.53
C ASP A 116 17.15 5.88 28.96
N LEU A 117 18.37 5.40 29.24
CA LEU A 117 19.05 5.64 30.52
C LEU A 117 19.32 7.13 30.76
N THR A 118 19.66 7.91 29.73
CA THR A 118 19.85 9.36 29.89
C THR A 118 18.56 10.10 30.16
N ILE A 119 17.45 9.67 29.55
CA ILE A 119 16.11 10.21 29.81
C ILE A 119 15.63 9.83 31.21
N LEU A 120 15.84 8.58 31.64
CA LEU A 120 15.50 8.13 32.99
C LEU A 120 16.31 8.87 34.07
N ALA A 121 17.58 9.15 33.81
CA ALA A 121 18.43 9.94 34.71
C ALA A 121 17.87 11.36 34.92
N TRP A 122 17.35 12.00 33.88
CA TRP A 122 16.63 13.27 34.01
C TRP A 122 15.30 13.12 34.77
N LEU A 123 14.50 12.09 34.46
CA LEU A 123 13.23 11.84 35.17
C LEU A 123 13.40 11.52 36.66
N ASN A 124 14.60 11.14 37.08
CA ASN A 124 14.97 10.92 38.46
C ASN A 124 15.75 12.10 39.08
N ASP A 125 15.74 13.25 38.40
CA ASP A 125 16.41 14.50 38.78
C ASP A 125 17.93 14.35 39.05
N THR A 126 18.58 13.33 38.48
CA THR A 126 20.03 13.08 38.61
C THR A 126 20.87 13.81 37.57
N LYS A 127 20.25 14.29 36.48
CA LYS A 127 20.89 15.09 35.43
C LYS A 127 20.02 16.28 35.03
N PRO A 128 20.62 17.42 34.66
CA PRO A 128 19.89 18.54 34.08
C PRO A 128 19.19 18.15 32.77
N LEU A 129 18.01 18.72 32.52
CA LEU A 129 17.20 18.48 31.32
C LEU A 129 17.99 18.72 30.02
N GLU A 130 18.72 19.83 29.95
CA GLU A 130 19.49 20.21 28.76
C GLU A 130 20.58 19.17 28.43
N THR A 131 21.33 18.73 29.44
CA THR A 131 22.37 17.70 29.27
C THR A 131 21.79 16.35 28.90
N ALA A 132 20.63 15.98 29.46
CA ALA A 132 19.95 14.74 29.14
C ALA A 132 19.38 14.75 27.72
N LEU A 133 18.79 15.87 27.28
CA LEU A 133 18.29 16.04 25.92
C LEU A 133 19.41 16.04 24.88
N ASP A 134 20.53 16.72 25.15
CA ASP A 134 21.68 16.72 24.24
C ASP A 134 22.26 15.30 24.09
N ALA A 135 22.37 14.56 25.19
CA ALA A 135 22.81 13.17 25.14
C ALA A 135 21.80 12.30 24.38
N ALA A 136 20.51 12.36 24.73
CA ALA A 136 19.45 11.60 24.09
C ALA A 136 19.37 11.89 22.58
N TRP A 137 19.64 13.13 22.16
CA TRP A 137 19.70 13.49 20.75
C TRP A 137 20.80 12.76 19.99
N TRP A 138 22.02 12.76 20.51
CA TRP A 138 23.16 12.06 19.88
C TRP A 138 22.97 10.54 19.87
N TRP A 139 22.44 9.99 20.96
CA TRP A 139 22.17 8.56 21.05
C TRP A 139 20.99 8.14 20.17
N GLY A 140 19.94 8.96 20.07
CA GLY A 140 18.82 8.76 19.15
C GLY A 140 19.26 8.80 17.69
N LEU A 141 20.10 9.77 17.31
CA LEU A 141 20.69 9.82 15.96
C LEU A 141 21.51 8.55 15.66
N GLY A 142 22.33 8.09 16.61
CA GLY A 142 23.07 6.85 16.51
C GLY A 142 22.16 5.63 16.34
N LYS A 143 21.12 5.53 17.17
CA LYS A 143 20.09 4.48 17.11
C LYS A 143 19.46 4.40 15.72
N PHE A 144 18.89 5.50 15.23
CA PHE A 144 18.22 5.50 13.92
C PHE A 144 19.18 5.18 12.78
N THR A 145 20.43 5.64 12.86
CA THR A 145 21.46 5.34 11.87
C THR A 145 21.79 3.85 11.83
N PHE A 146 22.11 3.25 12.98
CA PHE A 146 22.41 1.81 13.04
C PHE A 146 21.18 0.95 12.73
N PHE A 147 19.98 1.38 13.14
CA PHE A 147 18.72 0.72 12.82
C PHE A 147 18.47 0.70 11.30
N ALA A 148 18.64 1.84 10.62
CA ALA A 148 18.52 1.94 9.18
C ALA A 148 19.52 1.01 8.47
N ILE A 149 20.78 0.97 8.92
CA ILE A 149 21.80 0.06 8.38
C ILE A 149 21.41 -1.41 8.63
N ALA A 150 20.93 -1.74 9.83
CA ALA A 150 20.50 -3.09 10.20
C ALA A 150 19.36 -3.63 9.33
N ILE A 151 18.49 -2.75 8.81
CA ILE A 151 17.40 -3.12 7.88
C ILE A 151 17.89 -3.12 6.44
N LEU A 152 18.57 -2.05 6.02
CA LEU A 152 18.99 -1.86 4.62
C LEU A 152 20.03 -2.89 4.19
N VAL A 153 20.98 -3.26 5.05
CA VAL A 153 22.05 -4.20 4.68
C VAL A 153 21.51 -5.60 4.34
N PRO A 154 20.66 -6.26 5.17
CA PRO A 154 20.02 -7.51 4.79
C PRO A 154 19.15 -7.41 3.53
N VAL A 155 18.37 -6.33 3.38
CA VAL A 155 17.50 -6.11 2.21
C VAL A 155 18.34 -5.97 0.95
N LEU A 156 19.37 -5.13 0.96
CA LEU A 156 20.28 -4.91 -0.17
C LEU A 156 21.12 -6.15 -0.47
N LEU A 157 21.55 -6.92 0.53
CA LEU A 157 22.25 -8.19 0.32
C LEU A 157 21.32 -9.25 -0.29
N THR A 158 20.07 -9.29 0.13
CA THR A 158 19.05 -10.21 -0.42
C THR A 158 18.71 -9.80 -1.85
N ALA A 159 18.49 -8.52 -2.11
CA ALA A 159 18.27 -7.96 -3.43
C ALA A 159 19.48 -8.20 -4.35
N HIS A 160 20.70 -7.94 -3.87
CA HIS A 160 21.93 -8.20 -4.61
C HIS A 160 22.09 -9.68 -4.95
N ARG A 161 21.76 -10.60 -4.03
CA ARG A 161 21.77 -12.05 -4.33
C ARG A 161 20.69 -12.44 -5.32
N PHE A 162 19.48 -11.91 -5.16
CA PHE A 162 18.39 -12.14 -6.10
C PHE A 162 18.79 -11.69 -7.51
N LEU A 163 19.38 -10.50 -7.63
CA LEU A 163 19.90 -9.96 -8.88
C LEU A 163 21.11 -10.75 -9.40
N LYS A 164 22.06 -11.15 -8.54
CA LYS A 164 23.25 -11.90 -8.92
C LYS A 164 22.91 -13.31 -9.40
N LYS A 165 21.97 -13.99 -8.74
CA LYS A 165 21.42 -15.28 -9.21
C LYS A 165 20.81 -15.11 -10.60
N ARG A 166 20.05 -14.01 -10.81
CA ARG A 166 19.46 -13.62 -12.09
C ARG A 166 20.48 -13.29 -13.19
N THR A 167 21.73 -12.93 -12.84
CA THR A 167 22.81 -12.65 -13.81
C THR A 167 23.76 -13.82 -14.04
N ALA A 168 23.92 -14.72 -13.06
CA ALA A 168 24.78 -15.89 -13.17
C ALA A 168 24.13 -17.00 -14.00
N ASP A 169 22.80 -17.12 -13.88
CA ASP A 169 21.99 -17.86 -14.83
C ASP A 169 21.76 -16.90 -16.02
N HIS A 170 22.51 -17.07 -17.12
CA HIS A 170 22.22 -16.43 -18.42
C HIS A 170 20.91 -16.98 -19.03
N GLU A 171 19.90 -17.27 -18.22
CA GLU A 171 18.53 -17.41 -18.68
C GLU A 171 18.04 -16.02 -19.04
N LYS A 172 18.23 -15.67 -20.32
CA LYS A 172 17.35 -14.70 -20.96
C LYS A 172 15.95 -15.26 -20.75
N TYR A 173 15.19 -14.73 -19.78
CA TYR A 173 13.80 -15.14 -19.55
C TYR A 173 13.15 -15.23 -20.91
N GLN A 174 12.65 -16.41 -21.29
CA GLN A 174 11.78 -16.45 -22.44
C GLN A 174 10.63 -15.49 -22.14
N ASN A 175 10.17 -14.72 -23.13
CA ASN A 175 9.14 -13.71 -22.92
C ASN A 175 7.96 -14.27 -22.09
N LYS A 176 7.63 -15.54 -22.31
CA LYS A 176 6.61 -16.29 -21.57
C LYS A 176 6.84 -16.37 -20.06
N ASP A 177 8.03 -16.76 -19.59
CA ASP A 177 8.31 -16.88 -18.15
C ASP A 177 8.26 -15.53 -17.44
N SER A 178 8.71 -14.47 -18.13
CA SER A 178 8.60 -13.10 -17.61
C SER A 178 7.14 -12.61 -17.54
N ILE A 179 6.32 -12.97 -18.52
CA ILE A 179 4.89 -12.65 -18.55
C ILE A 179 4.17 -13.40 -17.43
N ASP A 180 4.36 -14.72 -17.33
CA ASP A 180 3.69 -15.57 -16.35
C ASP A 180 4.05 -15.12 -14.92
N ARG A 181 5.30 -14.71 -14.69
CA ARG A 181 5.72 -14.19 -13.39
C ARG A 181 5.11 -12.83 -13.06
N THR A 182 4.95 -11.94 -14.03
CA THR A 182 4.28 -10.65 -13.82
C THR A 182 2.83 -10.87 -13.41
N TYR A 183 2.10 -11.72 -14.14
CA TYR A 183 0.72 -12.08 -13.81
C TYR A 183 0.60 -12.72 -12.43
N TYR A 184 1.48 -13.66 -12.10
CA TYR A 184 1.51 -14.26 -10.77
C TYR A 184 1.70 -13.20 -9.67
N THR A 185 2.69 -12.32 -9.87
CA THR A 185 3.08 -11.31 -8.87
C THR A 185 1.98 -10.26 -8.68
N LEU A 186 1.31 -9.83 -9.75
CA LEU A 186 0.19 -8.88 -9.66
C LEU A 186 -0.98 -9.46 -8.85
N ARG A 187 -1.40 -10.69 -9.12
CA ARG A 187 -2.49 -11.33 -8.37
C ARG A 187 -2.12 -11.57 -6.90
N ALA A 188 -0.88 -12.01 -6.65
CA ALA A 188 -0.37 -12.20 -5.30
C ALA A 188 -0.27 -10.87 -4.55
N ALA A 189 0.15 -9.78 -5.21
CA ALA A 189 0.20 -8.44 -4.63
C ALA A 189 -1.20 -7.94 -4.26
N LEU A 190 -2.20 -8.11 -5.13
CA LEU A 190 -3.59 -7.73 -4.86
C LEU A 190 -4.14 -8.44 -3.61
N ALA A 191 -3.87 -9.73 -3.44
CA ALA A 191 -4.22 -10.46 -2.23
C ALA A 191 -3.43 -10.00 -0.99
N ALA A 192 -2.12 -9.79 -1.12
CA ALA A 192 -1.25 -9.37 -0.02
C ALA A 192 -1.57 -7.97 0.49
N LEU A 193 -1.91 -7.04 -0.41
CA LEU A 193 -2.32 -5.66 -0.08
C LEU A 193 -3.60 -5.64 0.75
N VAL A 194 -4.56 -6.51 0.43
CA VAL A 194 -5.77 -6.68 1.25
C VAL A 194 -5.44 -7.25 2.63
N ILE A 195 -4.60 -8.29 2.70
CA ILE A 195 -4.18 -8.88 3.98
C ILE A 195 -3.47 -7.82 4.84
N LEU A 196 -2.64 -6.97 4.24
CA LEU A 196 -1.99 -5.85 4.92
C LEU A 196 -3.02 -4.88 5.53
N LEU A 197 -4.02 -4.47 4.75
CA LEU A 197 -5.07 -3.57 5.23
C LEU A 197 -5.90 -4.19 6.35
N LEU A 198 -6.34 -5.45 6.20
CA LEU A 198 -7.09 -6.17 7.23
C LEU A 198 -6.25 -6.36 8.51
N GLY A 199 -4.96 -6.66 8.37
CA GLY A 199 -4.03 -6.75 9.49
C GLY A 199 -3.89 -5.41 10.23
N ALA A 200 -3.76 -4.30 9.49
CA ALA A 200 -3.68 -2.96 10.06
C ALA A 200 -4.97 -2.57 10.80
N LEU A 201 -6.14 -2.90 10.23
CA LEU A 201 -7.45 -2.73 10.87
C LEU A 201 -7.58 -3.56 12.16
N LEU A 202 -7.09 -4.81 12.15
CA LEU A 202 -7.13 -5.68 13.32
C LEU A 202 -6.26 -5.14 14.46
N VAL A 203 -5.00 -4.78 14.17
CA VAL A 203 -4.09 -4.17 15.16
C VAL A 203 -4.72 -2.92 15.76
N ARG A 204 -5.33 -2.08 14.93
CA ARG A 204 -6.01 -0.88 15.40
C ARG A 204 -7.21 -1.20 16.29
N THR A 205 -8.04 -2.15 15.88
CA THR A 205 -9.24 -2.57 16.64
C THR A 205 -8.86 -3.10 18.02
N ILE A 206 -7.79 -3.90 18.11
CA ILE A 206 -7.26 -4.40 19.40
C ILE A 206 -6.76 -3.23 20.27
N SER A 207 -6.03 -2.28 19.70
CA SER A 207 -5.52 -1.12 20.46
C SER A 207 -6.62 -0.20 21.00
N LEU A 208 -7.80 -0.20 20.37
CA LEU A 208 -8.97 0.57 20.79
C LEU A 208 -9.96 -0.26 21.62
N CYS A 209 -9.51 -1.35 22.26
CA CYS A 209 -10.37 -2.23 23.08
C CYS A 209 -11.64 -2.68 22.35
N TRP A 210 -11.51 -3.08 21.08
CA TRP A 210 -12.61 -3.54 20.22
C TRP A 210 -13.60 -2.46 19.80
N CYS A 211 -13.23 -1.17 19.87
CA CYS A 211 -14.02 -0.11 19.26
C CYS A 211 -13.81 -0.07 17.74
N ILE A 212 -14.86 -0.42 16.99
CA ILE A 212 -14.89 -0.49 15.53
C ILE A 212 -15.66 0.71 14.97
N ARG A 213 -15.11 1.37 13.94
CA ARG A 213 -15.82 2.47 13.24
C ARG A 213 -16.91 1.92 12.31
N GLY A 214 -17.86 2.77 11.93
CA GLY A 214 -18.99 2.36 11.08
C GLY A 214 -18.62 1.88 9.67
N SER A 215 -17.45 2.26 9.17
CA SER A 215 -16.92 1.78 7.89
C SER A 215 -15.39 1.70 7.95
N ILE A 216 -14.80 0.89 7.08
CA ILE A 216 -13.36 0.85 6.79
C ILE A 216 -12.92 2.22 6.28
N SER A 217 -13.72 2.85 5.42
CA SER A 217 -13.42 4.18 4.90
C SER A 217 -13.35 5.26 5.99
N ALA A 218 -14.06 5.11 7.12
CA ALA A 218 -13.99 6.05 8.23
C ALA A 218 -12.61 6.07 8.93
N TYR A 219 -11.76 5.07 8.69
CA TYR A 219 -10.37 5.09 9.15
C TYR A 219 -9.48 6.08 8.39
N TYR A 220 -9.99 6.70 7.33
CA TYR A 220 -9.37 7.85 6.65
C TYR A 220 -9.04 8.99 7.62
N TYR A 221 -9.87 9.20 8.64
CA TYR A 221 -9.68 10.26 9.64
C TYR A 221 -8.92 9.78 10.90
N THR A 222 -8.02 8.81 10.73
CA THR A 222 -7.25 8.22 11.84
C THR A 222 -5.80 7.98 11.44
N ALA A 223 -4.97 7.55 12.39
CA ALA A 223 -3.61 7.11 12.13
C ALA A 223 -3.49 5.97 11.07
N LEU A 224 -4.59 5.28 10.70
CA LEU A 224 -4.61 4.30 9.62
C LEU A 224 -4.74 4.89 8.21
N GLN A 225 -4.91 6.21 8.07
CA GLN A 225 -5.04 6.88 6.77
C GLN A 225 -3.96 6.45 5.76
N PRO A 226 -2.65 6.42 6.08
CA PRO A 226 -1.64 6.05 5.10
C PRO A 226 -1.76 4.60 4.62
N MET A 227 -2.17 3.69 5.51
CA MET A 227 -2.40 2.29 5.15
C MET A 227 -3.61 2.13 4.25
N PHE A 228 -4.71 2.83 4.56
CA PHE A 228 -5.92 2.82 3.74
C PHE A 228 -5.66 3.41 2.34
N VAL A 229 -5.14 4.63 2.27
CA VAL A 229 -4.86 5.34 1.00
C VAL A 229 -3.78 4.61 0.19
N GLY A 230 -2.68 4.22 0.82
CA GLY A 230 -1.58 3.52 0.15
C GLY A 230 -1.99 2.17 -0.43
N THR A 231 -2.84 1.41 0.29
CA THR A 231 -3.37 0.14 -0.20
C THR A 231 -4.24 0.35 -1.44
N LEU A 232 -5.15 1.32 -1.41
CA LEU A 232 -6.05 1.58 -2.55
C LEU A 232 -5.31 2.09 -3.78
N ILE A 233 -4.30 2.95 -3.61
CA ILE A 233 -3.42 3.37 -4.72
C ILE A 233 -2.70 2.16 -5.32
N ALA A 234 -2.10 1.31 -4.49
CA ALA A 234 -1.38 0.12 -4.96
C ALA A 234 -2.30 -0.89 -5.65
N VAL A 235 -3.51 -1.10 -5.11
CA VAL A 235 -4.56 -1.91 -5.74
C VAL A 235 -4.97 -1.30 -7.08
N GLY A 236 -5.21 0.01 -7.14
CA GLY A 236 -5.60 0.72 -8.35
C GLY A 236 -4.58 0.55 -9.49
N ILE A 237 -3.29 0.74 -9.18
CA ILE A 237 -2.19 0.51 -10.14
C ILE A 237 -2.18 -0.96 -10.59
N CYS A 238 -2.27 -1.91 -9.65
CA CYS A 238 -2.25 -3.32 -9.99
C CYS A 238 -3.41 -3.71 -10.92
N LEU A 239 -4.62 -3.17 -10.69
CA LEU A 239 -5.79 -3.43 -11.52
C LEU A 239 -5.65 -2.88 -12.94
N ILE A 240 -5.17 -1.64 -13.11
CA ILE A 240 -4.94 -1.02 -14.44
C ILE A 240 -3.83 -1.75 -15.21
N VAL A 241 -2.76 -2.15 -14.52
CA VAL A 241 -1.64 -2.85 -15.16
C VAL A 241 -2.00 -4.29 -15.52
N TYR A 242 -2.91 -4.91 -14.77
CA TYR A 242 -3.34 -6.28 -15.00
C TYR A 242 -4.18 -6.39 -16.28
N GLN A 243 -3.64 -7.05 -17.31
CA GLN A 243 -4.35 -7.26 -18.57
C GLN A 243 -5.16 -8.56 -18.52
N GLY A 244 -6.49 -8.44 -18.55
CA GLY A 244 -7.41 -9.53 -18.81
C GLY A 244 -7.31 -10.04 -20.25
N THR A 245 -8.12 -11.05 -20.58
CA THR A 245 -8.12 -11.67 -21.93
C THR A 245 -9.31 -11.33 -22.79
N THR A 246 -10.29 -10.64 -22.23
CA THR A 246 -11.38 -10.04 -22.99
C THR A 246 -11.29 -8.52 -22.88
N TYR A 247 -11.72 -7.82 -23.92
CA TYR A 247 -11.72 -6.35 -23.90
C TYR A 247 -12.65 -5.80 -22.80
N ILE A 248 -13.75 -6.49 -22.51
CA ILE A 248 -14.66 -6.16 -21.40
C ILE A 248 -13.96 -6.31 -20.06
N GLU A 249 -13.22 -7.41 -19.84
CA GLU A 249 -12.45 -7.59 -18.61
C GLU A 249 -11.45 -6.46 -18.41
N ASN A 250 -10.75 -6.02 -19.47
CA ASN A 250 -9.84 -4.88 -19.41
C ASN A 250 -10.56 -3.57 -19.06
N ILE A 251 -11.70 -3.28 -19.69
CA ILE A 251 -12.50 -2.09 -19.35
C ILE A 251 -12.90 -2.11 -17.87
N LEU A 252 -13.37 -3.25 -17.36
CA LEU A 252 -13.80 -3.39 -15.98
C LEU A 252 -12.62 -3.23 -15.01
N LEU A 253 -11.46 -3.79 -15.32
CA LEU A 253 -10.24 -3.67 -14.50
C LEU A 253 -9.68 -2.25 -14.51
N ASP A 254 -9.59 -1.61 -15.67
CA ASP A 254 -9.15 -0.21 -15.82
C ASP A 254 -10.08 0.72 -15.03
N THR A 255 -11.39 0.51 -15.16
CA THR A 255 -12.42 1.29 -14.45
C THR A 255 -12.33 1.04 -12.94
N ALA A 256 -12.27 -0.21 -12.50
CA ALA A 256 -12.09 -0.57 -11.08
C ALA A 256 -10.83 0.09 -10.52
N GLY A 257 -9.70 -0.02 -11.22
CA GLY A 257 -8.44 0.54 -10.78
C GLY A 257 -8.49 2.06 -10.65
N PHE A 258 -9.14 2.76 -11.60
CA PHE A 258 -9.35 4.19 -11.51
C PHE A 258 -10.27 4.58 -10.34
N LEU A 259 -11.38 3.87 -10.15
CA LEU A 259 -12.29 4.11 -9.03
C LEU A 259 -11.60 3.88 -7.67
N ALA A 260 -10.65 2.95 -7.57
CA ALA A 260 -9.85 2.78 -6.35
C ALA A 260 -9.04 4.04 -5.99
N PHE A 261 -8.50 4.77 -6.97
CA PHE A 261 -7.86 6.07 -6.71
C PHE A 261 -8.85 7.11 -6.21
N ILE A 262 -10.07 7.15 -6.76
CA ILE A 262 -11.12 8.06 -6.29
C ILE A 262 -11.48 7.75 -4.83
N VAL A 263 -11.66 6.47 -4.47
CA VAL A 263 -11.91 6.06 -3.08
C VAL A 263 -10.74 6.45 -2.17
N ALA A 264 -9.50 6.40 -2.68
CA ALA A 264 -8.30 6.75 -1.93
C ALA A 264 -8.17 8.27 -1.67
N PHE A 265 -8.58 9.11 -2.62
CA PHE A 265 -8.37 10.56 -2.56
C PHE A 265 -9.59 11.37 -2.12
N VAL A 266 -10.80 10.81 -2.25
CA VAL A 266 -12.02 11.46 -1.75
C VAL A 266 -12.27 11.00 -0.32
N PRO A 267 -12.22 11.89 0.69
CA PRO A 267 -12.59 11.55 2.06
C PRO A 267 -14.05 11.11 2.11
N THR A 268 -14.31 9.97 2.76
CA THR A 268 -15.68 9.54 3.05
C THR A 268 -16.38 10.52 3.99
N ALA A 269 -17.70 10.47 4.10
CA ALA A 269 -18.39 11.26 5.11
C ALA A 269 -17.90 10.87 6.52
N PRO A 270 -17.63 11.85 7.42
CA PRO A 270 -17.15 11.55 8.76
C PRO A 270 -18.10 10.59 9.47
N GLY A 271 -17.56 9.43 9.83
CA GLY A 271 -18.34 8.36 10.45
C GLY A 271 -18.78 8.68 11.88
N ASP A 272 -19.66 7.82 12.39
CA ASP A 272 -20.28 7.90 13.70
C ASP A 272 -19.27 8.14 14.87
N PRO A 273 -19.54 9.09 15.79
CA PRO A 273 -18.64 9.45 16.89
C PRO A 273 -18.51 8.39 18.01
N ARG A 274 -19.09 7.20 17.86
CA ARG A 274 -19.06 6.14 18.89
C ARG A 274 -17.69 5.71 19.39
N CYS A 275 -16.63 5.86 18.59
CA CYS A 275 -15.26 5.61 19.05
C CYS A 275 -14.56 6.91 19.45
N PRO A 276 -13.82 6.91 20.58
CA PRO A 276 -13.02 8.06 21.01
C PRO A 276 -12.15 8.59 19.87
N GLU A 277 -12.04 9.92 19.76
CA GLU A 277 -11.02 10.50 18.88
C GLU A 277 -9.64 10.05 19.37
N SER A 278 -8.79 9.62 18.43
CA SER A 278 -7.45 9.18 18.80
C SER A 278 -6.59 10.36 19.24
N LEU A 279 -5.65 10.08 20.15
CA LEU A 279 -4.63 11.03 20.59
C LEU A 279 -3.84 11.61 19.40
N ILE A 280 -3.56 10.77 18.40
CA ILE A 280 -3.06 11.19 17.08
C ILE A 280 -4.28 11.51 16.20
N LYS A 281 -4.53 12.79 15.94
CA LYS A 281 -5.53 13.21 14.95
C LYS A 281 -4.93 13.02 13.57
N SER A 282 -5.71 12.53 12.60
CA SER A 282 -5.36 12.82 11.21
C SER A 282 -5.30 14.35 11.09
N GLY A 283 -4.27 14.93 10.50
CA GLY A 283 -4.19 16.39 10.27
C GLY A 283 -5.37 16.95 9.44
N ILE A 284 -6.22 16.08 8.89
CA ILE A 284 -7.44 16.41 8.17
C ILE A 284 -8.60 16.54 9.16
N SER A 285 -9.11 17.77 9.29
CA SER A 285 -10.35 18.07 10.00
C SER A 285 -11.58 17.45 9.32
N LYS A 286 -12.62 17.16 10.09
CA LYS A 286 -13.90 16.62 9.59
C LYS A 286 -14.81 17.68 8.95
N SER A 287 -14.37 18.93 8.81
CA SER A 287 -15.19 20.01 8.25
C SER A 287 -15.44 19.82 6.75
N ASP A 288 -16.62 20.22 6.30
CA ASP A 288 -17.01 20.09 4.91
C ASP A 288 -16.19 20.97 3.97
N ASP A 289 -15.74 22.14 4.44
CA ASP A 289 -14.84 23.03 3.68
C ASP A 289 -13.48 22.34 3.42
N ILE A 290 -12.92 21.68 4.42
CA ILE A 290 -11.64 20.95 4.29
C ILE A 290 -11.83 19.72 3.40
N ARG A 291 -12.95 18.99 3.53
CA ARG A 291 -13.25 17.88 2.62
C ARG A 291 -13.35 18.35 1.19
N LEU A 292 -13.99 19.49 0.94
CA LEU A 292 -14.11 20.08 -0.40
C LEU A 292 -12.73 20.45 -0.97
N GLU A 293 -11.88 21.10 -0.19
CA GLU A 293 -10.51 21.43 -0.59
C GLU A 293 -9.69 20.17 -0.90
N VAL A 294 -9.71 19.17 -0.02
CA VAL A 294 -9.00 17.90 -0.21
C VAL A 294 -9.46 17.21 -1.50
N VAL A 295 -10.77 17.20 -1.75
CA VAL A 295 -11.35 16.65 -2.97
C VAL A 295 -10.85 17.44 -4.19
N GLN A 296 -10.93 18.77 -4.18
CA GLN A 296 -10.46 19.61 -5.28
C GLN A 296 -8.97 19.43 -5.57
N TYR A 297 -8.11 19.51 -4.56
CA TYR A 297 -6.66 19.46 -4.76
C TYR A 297 -6.10 18.07 -5.03
N ASN A 298 -6.79 16.99 -4.64
CA ASN A 298 -6.32 15.63 -4.92
C ASN A 298 -6.97 15.01 -6.16
N VAL A 299 -8.28 15.20 -6.34
CA VAL A 299 -9.02 14.57 -7.45
C VAL A 299 -8.78 15.32 -8.74
N PHE A 300 -8.72 16.66 -8.75
CA PHE A 300 -8.52 17.40 -9.99
C PHE A 300 -7.20 17.03 -10.68
N PRO A 301 -6.02 17.01 -10.01
CA PRO A 301 -4.79 16.56 -10.66
C PRO A 301 -4.86 15.10 -11.12
N LEU A 302 -5.52 14.21 -10.37
CA LEU A 302 -5.73 12.82 -10.81
C LEU A 302 -6.50 12.78 -12.13
N LEU A 303 -7.63 13.49 -12.23
CA LEU A 303 -8.44 13.52 -13.45
C LEU A 303 -7.67 14.09 -14.64
N VAL A 304 -6.90 15.16 -14.43
CA VAL A 304 -6.08 15.79 -15.48
C VAL A 304 -4.97 14.84 -15.97
N VAL A 305 -4.25 14.19 -15.05
CA VAL A 305 -3.18 13.24 -15.41
C VAL A 305 -3.76 12.00 -16.10
N ALA A 306 -4.89 11.48 -15.63
CA ALA A 306 -5.58 10.36 -16.28
C ALA A 306 -6.02 10.72 -17.70
N LEU A 307 -6.64 11.89 -17.88
CA LEU A 307 -7.04 12.40 -19.19
C LEU A 307 -5.84 12.50 -20.14
N ALA A 308 -4.74 13.09 -19.68
CA ALA A 308 -3.51 13.21 -20.48
C ALA A 308 -2.92 11.84 -20.83
N ALA A 309 -2.89 10.90 -19.89
CA ALA A 309 -2.38 9.55 -20.11
C ALA A 309 -3.25 8.75 -21.10
N THR A 310 -4.58 8.82 -20.96
CA THR A 310 -5.55 8.14 -21.84
C THR A 310 -5.52 8.75 -23.24
N LEU A 311 -5.45 10.08 -23.37
CA LEU A 311 -5.25 10.77 -24.65
C LEU A 311 -3.95 10.37 -25.32
N TRP A 312 -2.84 10.38 -24.57
CA TRP A 312 -1.54 9.96 -25.08
C TRP A 312 -1.56 8.51 -25.57
N ALA A 313 -2.12 7.59 -24.78
CA ALA A 313 -2.27 6.19 -25.15
C ALA A 313 -3.12 6.04 -26.42
N LEU A 314 -4.22 6.78 -26.54
CA LEU A 314 -5.08 6.78 -27.72
C LEU A 314 -4.33 7.24 -28.98
N LEU A 315 -3.61 8.36 -28.90
CA LEU A 315 -2.81 8.89 -30.01
C LEU A 315 -1.69 7.91 -30.42
N ALA A 316 -0.97 7.35 -29.44
CA ALA A 316 0.07 6.35 -29.68
C ALA A 316 -0.50 5.10 -30.37
N ARG A 317 -1.71 4.66 -29.99
CA ARG A 317 -2.38 3.51 -30.61
C ARG A 317 -2.87 3.79 -32.02
N TYR A 318 -3.34 5.01 -32.33
CA TYR A 318 -3.65 5.37 -33.70
C TYR A 318 -2.43 5.31 -34.63
N GLY A 319 -1.26 5.74 -34.13
CA GLY A 319 0.01 5.68 -34.88
C GLY A 319 0.52 4.25 -35.11
N ALA A 320 0.08 3.28 -34.31
CA ALA A 320 0.48 1.87 -34.38
C ALA A 320 -0.54 0.99 -35.15
N LYS A 321 -1.18 1.53 -36.19
CA LYS A 321 -2.16 0.79 -37.00
C LYS A 321 -1.52 -0.47 -37.62
N PRO A 322 -2.12 -1.66 -37.45
CA PRO A 322 -1.61 -2.89 -38.05
C PRO A 322 -1.61 -2.85 -39.59
N PRO A 323 -0.69 -3.55 -40.28
CA PRO A 323 -0.69 -3.70 -41.74
C PRO A 323 -2.00 -4.25 -42.31
N ASP A 324 -2.23 -4.05 -43.60
CA ASP A 324 -3.34 -4.68 -44.32
C ASP A 324 -3.14 -6.19 -44.45
N GLY A 325 -4.19 -6.96 -44.13
CA GLY A 325 -4.19 -8.43 -44.21
C GLY A 325 -4.13 -9.20 -42.88
N ASP A 326 -3.91 -8.54 -41.73
CA ASP A 326 -3.99 -9.18 -40.41
C ASP A 326 -5.30 -8.82 -39.68
N ASP A 327 -6.35 -9.60 -39.93
CA ASP A 327 -7.68 -9.37 -39.36
C ASP A 327 -7.73 -9.51 -37.84
N LYS A 328 -6.89 -10.39 -37.27
CA LYS A 328 -6.83 -10.60 -35.81
C LYS A 328 -6.19 -9.40 -35.13
N ALA A 329 -5.04 -8.93 -35.62
CA ALA A 329 -4.38 -7.75 -35.09
C ALA A 329 -5.25 -6.49 -35.26
N ARG A 330 -5.96 -6.38 -36.39
CA ARG A 330 -6.90 -5.29 -36.66
C ARG A 330 -8.07 -5.26 -35.69
N THR A 331 -8.64 -6.42 -35.38
CA THR A 331 -9.74 -6.56 -34.43
C THR A 331 -9.27 -6.18 -33.02
N ALA A 332 -8.12 -6.67 -32.58
CA ALA A 332 -7.52 -6.30 -31.30
C ALA A 332 -7.24 -4.80 -31.20
N TRP A 333 -6.68 -4.20 -32.26
CA TRP A 333 -6.45 -2.76 -32.35
C TRP A 333 -7.74 -1.95 -32.27
N ARG A 334 -8.81 -2.37 -32.96
CA ARG A 334 -10.13 -1.72 -32.87
C ARG A 334 -10.70 -1.78 -31.46
N HIS A 335 -10.63 -2.93 -30.79
CA HIS A 335 -11.09 -3.08 -29.41
C HIS A 335 -10.31 -2.19 -28.45
N GLU A 336 -8.99 -2.08 -28.64
CA GLU A 336 -8.15 -1.16 -27.86
C GLU A 336 -8.56 0.29 -28.04
N LEU A 337 -8.84 0.73 -29.27
CA LEU A 337 -9.33 2.08 -29.53
C LEU A 337 -10.70 2.33 -28.92
N ILE A 338 -11.61 1.36 -28.98
CA ILE A 338 -12.92 1.44 -28.33
C ILE A 338 -12.72 1.62 -26.82
N ARG A 339 -11.90 0.78 -26.19
CA ARG A 339 -11.58 0.85 -24.75
C ARG A 339 -11.07 2.25 -24.36
N LEU A 340 -10.09 2.78 -25.10
CA LEU A 340 -9.50 4.09 -24.81
C LEU A 340 -10.49 5.24 -25.04
N ARG A 341 -11.32 5.18 -26.10
CA ARG A 341 -12.38 6.18 -26.34
C ARG A 341 -13.45 6.14 -25.26
N THR A 342 -13.88 4.95 -24.84
CA THR A 342 -14.86 4.82 -23.75
C THR A 342 -14.31 5.33 -22.43
N GLY A 343 -13.02 5.07 -22.13
CA GLY A 343 -12.33 5.62 -20.96
C GLY A 343 -12.28 7.15 -21.01
N LEU A 344 -11.90 7.72 -22.15
CA LEU A 344 -11.87 9.17 -22.35
C LEU A 344 -13.24 9.82 -22.17
N CYS A 345 -14.30 9.21 -22.72
CA CYS A 345 -15.66 9.69 -22.52
C CYS A 345 -16.05 9.66 -21.03
N ALA A 346 -15.73 8.59 -20.31
CA ALA A 346 -16.01 8.48 -18.88
C ALA A 346 -15.23 9.53 -18.07
N GLU A 347 -13.96 9.78 -18.38
CA GLU A 347 -13.14 10.81 -17.77
C GLU A 347 -13.69 12.22 -18.00
N VAL A 348 -14.13 12.53 -19.23
CA VAL A 348 -14.76 13.83 -19.54
C VAL A 348 -16.05 14.02 -18.74
N VAL A 349 -16.87 12.97 -18.61
CA VAL A 349 -18.09 13.01 -17.77
C VAL A 349 -17.73 13.20 -16.30
N ALA A 350 -16.69 12.52 -15.81
CA ALA A 350 -16.22 12.67 -14.43
C ALA A 350 -15.68 14.09 -14.16
N ILE A 351 -14.90 14.66 -15.08
CA ILE A 351 -14.41 16.05 -15.01
C ILE A 351 -15.58 17.03 -15.02
N PHE A 352 -16.55 16.84 -15.92
CA PHE A 352 -17.73 17.68 -15.99
C PHE A 352 -18.54 17.62 -14.69
N TRP A 353 -18.81 16.42 -14.16
CA TRP A 353 -19.44 16.27 -12.85
C TRP A 353 -18.65 17.05 -11.80
N PHE A 354 -17.35 16.79 -11.71
CA PHE A 354 -16.49 17.36 -10.69
C PHE A 354 -16.47 18.89 -10.72
N ALA A 355 -16.36 19.48 -11.91
CA ALA A 355 -16.26 20.93 -12.10
C ALA A 355 -17.60 21.67 -11.97
N CYS A 356 -18.72 21.01 -12.30
CA CYS A 356 -20.04 21.64 -12.27
C CYS A 356 -20.82 21.37 -10.98
N PHE A 357 -20.47 20.31 -10.24
CA PHE A 357 -21.23 19.86 -9.07
C PHE A 357 -20.32 19.54 -7.88
N HIS A 358 -19.57 20.55 -7.42
CA HIS A 358 -18.56 20.43 -6.36
C HIS A 358 -19.11 19.88 -5.02
N GLU A 359 -20.27 20.33 -4.56
CA GLU A 359 -20.88 19.83 -3.32
C GLU A 359 -21.35 18.38 -3.47
N ASN A 360 -21.98 18.08 -4.61
CA ASN A 360 -22.42 16.72 -4.93
C ASN A 360 -21.24 15.75 -5.05
N SER A 361 -20.10 16.19 -5.63
CA SER A 361 -18.89 15.37 -5.74
C SER A 361 -18.25 15.15 -4.37
N ARG A 362 -18.19 16.16 -3.49
CA ARG A 362 -17.75 15.99 -2.08
C ARG A 362 -18.55 14.92 -1.36
N ASP A 363 -19.87 14.89 -1.55
CA ASP A 363 -20.76 14.02 -0.78
C ASP A 363 -20.93 12.62 -1.37
N MET A 364 -20.93 12.49 -2.70
CA MET A 364 -21.26 11.23 -3.36
C MET A 364 -20.06 10.51 -3.98
N ALA A 365 -18.98 11.21 -4.36
CA ALA A 365 -17.92 10.61 -5.19
C ALA A 365 -17.27 9.40 -4.52
N HIS A 366 -17.07 9.43 -3.19
CA HIS A 366 -16.53 8.28 -2.46
C HIS A 366 -17.46 7.07 -2.56
N GLY A 367 -18.75 7.24 -2.26
CA GLY A 367 -19.72 6.15 -2.26
C GLY A 367 -19.95 5.58 -3.65
N VAL A 368 -20.08 6.44 -4.67
CA VAL A 368 -20.22 6.04 -6.07
C VAL A 368 -18.99 5.27 -6.54
N ALA A 369 -17.79 5.73 -6.19
CA ALA A 369 -16.56 5.05 -6.56
C ALA A 369 -16.37 3.72 -5.84
N ALA A 370 -16.67 3.64 -4.53
CA ALA A 370 -16.56 2.40 -3.76
C ALA A 370 -17.54 1.34 -4.28
N PHE A 371 -18.80 1.71 -4.54
CA PHE A 371 -19.79 0.80 -5.11
C PHE A 371 -19.40 0.37 -6.53
N GLY A 372 -19.01 1.33 -7.38
CA GLY A 372 -18.60 1.07 -8.76
C GLY A 372 -17.36 0.16 -8.84
N LEU A 373 -16.37 0.35 -7.95
CA LEU A 373 -15.19 -0.49 -7.84
C LEU A 373 -15.59 -1.96 -7.67
N PHE A 374 -16.41 -2.28 -6.67
CA PHE A 374 -16.83 -3.66 -6.43
C PHE A 374 -17.77 -4.19 -7.52
N ALA A 375 -18.65 -3.36 -8.08
CA ALA A 375 -19.48 -3.75 -9.23
C ALA A 375 -18.62 -4.16 -10.44
N CYS A 376 -17.56 -3.40 -10.74
CA CYS A 376 -16.61 -3.75 -11.79
C CYS A 376 -15.88 -5.06 -11.48
N ILE A 377 -15.41 -5.25 -10.25
CA ILE A 377 -14.77 -6.51 -9.85
C ILE A 377 -15.72 -7.71 -9.96
N ILE A 378 -16.97 -7.59 -9.52
CA ILE A 378 -17.99 -8.64 -9.71
C ILE A 378 -18.12 -8.98 -11.20
N GLY A 379 -18.14 -7.97 -12.07
CA GLY A 379 -18.12 -8.17 -13.52
C GLY A 379 -16.88 -8.94 -14.02
N VAL A 380 -15.70 -8.66 -13.46
CA VAL A 380 -14.46 -9.40 -13.76
C VAL A 380 -14.56 -10.86 -13.30
N VAL A 381 -15.06 -11.12 -12.09
CA VAL A 381 -15.26 -12.49 -11.57
C VAL A 381 -16.27 -13.25 -12.45
N TRP A 382 -17.35 -12.60 -12.86
CA TRP A 382 -18.35 -13.16 -13.76
C TRP A 382 -17.78 -13.47 -15.14
N SER A 383 -16.98 -12.56 -15.71
CA SER A 383 -16.25 -12.81 -16.95
C SER A 383 -15.34 -14.03 -16.83
N ASN A 384 -14.63 -14.17 -15.70
CA ASN A 384 -13.81 -15.35 -15.42
C ASN A 384 -14.64 -16.64 -15.36
N HIS A 385 -15.82 -16.63 -14.73
CA HIS A 385 -16.76 -17.75 -14.77
C HIS A 385 -17.09 -18.16 -16.21
N LEU A 386 -17.47 -17.21 -17.07
CA LEU A 386 -17.81 -17.49 -18.48
C LEU A 386 -16.64 -18.11 -19.25
N SER A 387 -15.41 -17.66 -18.99
CA SER A 387 -14.20 -18.23 -19.61
C SER A 387 -13.85 -19.64 -19.16
N ARG A 388 -14.45 -20.16 -18.07
CA ARG A 388 -14.20 -21.52 -17.54
C ARG A 388 -15.28 -22.53 -17.90
N ARG A 389 -16.21 -22.27 -18.82
CA ARG A 389 -17.28 -23.24 -19.17
C ARG A 389 -16.77 -24.65 -19.51
N GLY A 390 -15.55 -24.78 -20.04
CA GLY A 390 -14.89 -26.08 -20.30
C GLY A 390 -14.23 -26.76 -19.09
N ASN A 391 -14.21 -26.13 -17.91
CA ASN A 391 -13.66 -26.66 -16.66
C ASN A 391 -14.69 -26.47 -15.52
N PRO A 392 -15.58 -27.45 -15.30
CA PRO A 392 -16.73 -27.32 -14.40
C PRO A 392 -16.35 -26.93 -12.96
N GLY A 393 -15.23 -27.46 -12.45
CA GLY A 393 -14.76 -27.18 -11.09
C GLY A 393 -14.49 -25.70 -10.86
N TYR A 394 -13.59 -25.10 -11.65
CA TYR A 394 -13.29 -23.67 -11.52
C TYR A 394 -14.44 -22.78 -11.96
N ASN A 395 -15.22 -23.18 -12.98
CA ASN A 395 -16.42 -22.47 -13.41
C ASN A 395 -17.39 -22.23 -12.24
N GLN A 396 -17.68 -23.30 -11.48
CA GLN A 396 -18.58 -23.22 -10.33
C GLN A 396 -17.97 -22.39 -9.19
N MET A 397 -16.66 -22.50 -8.95
CA MET A 397 -15.98 -21.67 -7.94
C MET A 397 -16.09 -20.17 -8.25
N TYR A 398 -15.83 -19.74 -9.49
CA TYR A 398 -16.00 -18.33 -9.87
C TYR A 398 -17.45 -17.88 -9.80
N LEU A 399 -18.41 -18.74 -10.17
CA LEU A 399 -19.84 -18.41 -10.03
C LEU A 399 -20.22 -18.16 -8.58
N VAL A 400 -19.81 -19.05 -7.67
CA VAL A 400 -20.07 -18.91 -6.23
C VAL A 400 -19.47 -17.62 -5.70
N VAL A 401 -18.22 -17.30 -6.05
CA VAL A 401 -17.58 -16.05 -5.62
C VAL A 401 -18.34 -14.83 -6.18
N ALA A 402 -18.74 -14.84 -7.45
CA ALA A 402 -19.47 -13.73 -8.05
C ALA A 402 -20.85 -13.51 -7.41
N VAL A 403 -21.59 -14.59 -7.14
CA VAL A 403 -22.93 -14.55 -6.52
C VAL A 403 -22.84 -14.07 -5.07
N ILE A 404 -21.88 -14.61 -4.30
CA ILE A 404 -21.65 -14.17 -2.92
C ILE A 404 -21.29 -12.69 -2.91
N MET A 405 -20.32 -12.26 -3.72
CA MET A 405 -19.88 -10.86 -3.77
C MET A 405 -20.96 -9.89 -4.22
N ALA A 406 -21.82 -10.30 -5.18
CA ALA A 406 -23.00 -9.53 -5.55
C ALA A 406 -24.02 -9.43 -4.39
N GLY A 407 -24.27 -10.54 -3.69
CA GLY A 407 -25.12 -10.56 -2.50
C GLY A 407 -24.59 -9.65 -1.39
N THR A 408 -23.28 -9.71 -1.13
CA THR A 408 -22.60 -8.86 -0.14
C THR A 408 -22.72 -7.38 -0.53
N LEU A 409 -22.48 -7.01 -1.80
CA LEU A 409 -22.64 -5.63 -2.26
C LEU A 409 -24.09 -5.13 -2.18
N LEU A 410 -25.07 -5.98 -2.53
CA LEU A 410 -26.49 -5.66 -2.40
C LEU A 410 -26.89 -5.48 -0.94
N SER A 411 -26.31 -6.26 -0.03
CA SER A 411 -26.54 -6.11 1.41
C SER A 411 -26.08 -4.74 1.91
N THR A 412 -25.00 -4.17 1.36
CA THR A 412 -24.56 -2.79 1.66
C THR A 412 -25.67 -1.79 1.33
N ALA A 413 -26.24 -1.89 0.12
CA ALA A 413 -27.31 -0.99 -0.31
C ALA A 413 -28.54 -1.12 0.60
N VAL A 414 -28.96 -2.34 0.91
CA VAL A 414 -30.10 -2.61 1.79
C VAL A 414 -29.86 -2.07 3.21
N LEU A 415 -28.72 -2.37 3.81
CA LEU A 415 -28.40 -1.95 5.18
C LEU A 415 -28.22 -0.43 5.32
N HIS A 416 -27.67 0.22 4.29
CA HIS A 416 -27.49 1.66 4.26
C HIS A 416 -28.82 2.41 4.07
N PHE A 417 -29.61 2.02 3.06
CA PHE A 417 -30.83 2.76 2.70
C PHE A 417 -32.05 2.40 3.55
N ILE A 418 -32.17 1.15 4.02
CA ILE A 418 -33.35 0.69 4.77
C ILE A 418 -33.13 0.80 6.27
N TYR A 419 -32.03 0.24 6.77
CA TYR A 419 -31.87 0.02 8.21
C TYR A 419 -31.02 1.08 8.92
N LYS A 420 -30.27 1.92 8.18
CA LYS A 420 -29.35 2.95 8.74
C LYS A 420 -28.43 2.38 9.84
N TRP A 421 -28.06 1.10 9.74
CA TRP A 421 -27.26 0.41 10.74
C TRP A 421 -25.78 0.71 10.54
N PRO A 422 -25.16 1.59 11.36
CA PRO A 422 -23.90 2.18 10.93
C PRO A 422 -22.72 1.23 11.13
N VAL A 423 -22.80 0.19 11.97
CA VAL A 423 -21.72 -0.83 12.10
C VAL A 423 -21.85 -1.95 11.07
N ALA A 424 -23.07 -2.21 10.58
CA ALA A 424 -23.30 -3.30 9.65
C ALA A 424 -22.53 -3.08 8.33
N ILE A 425 -22.39 -1.81 7.93
CA ILE A 425 -21.60 -1.41 6.75
C ILE A 425 -20.14 -1.86 6.88
N PHE A 426 -19.51 -1.66 8.05
CA PHE A 426 -18.14 -2.13 8.29
C PHE A 426 -17.98 -3.63 8.00
N TYR A 427 -18.86 -4.47 8.54
CA TYR A 427 -18.75 -5.92 8.35
C TYR A 427 -18.96 -6.33 6.89
N VAL A 428 -19.86 -5.65 6.19
CA VAL A 428 -20.10 -5.90 4.76
C VAL A 428 -18.90 -5.45 3.92
N GLU A 429 -18.30 -4.31 4.22
CA GLU A 429 -17.07 -3.85 3.57
C GLU A 429 -15.89 -4.82 3.82
N VAL A 430 -15.75 -5.34 5.05
CA VAL A 430 -14.77 -6.40 5.36
C VAL A 430 -15.06 -7.64 4.52
N GLY A 431 -16.34 -8.05 4.42
CA GLY A 431 -16.77 -9.16 3.58
C GLY A 431 -16.35 -9.00 2.12
N LEU A 432 -16.68 -7.87 1.50
CA LEU A 432 -16.33 -7.56 0.11
C LEU A 432 -14.81 -7.59 -0.13
N ILE A 433 -14.03 -7.03 0.79
CA ILE A 433 -12.56 -7.02 0.70
C ILE A 433 -11.99 -8.44 0.84
N VAL A 434 -12.53 -9.25 1.76
CA VAL A 434 -12.15 -10.66 1.91
C VAL A 434 -12.48 -11.45 0.64
N GLU A 435 -13.68 -11.29 0.08
CA GLU A 435 -14.09 -11.93 -1.17
C GLU A 435 -13.20 -11.51 -2.35
N PHE A 436 -12.82 -10.24 -2.43
CA PHE A 436 -11.85 -9.74 -3.39
C PHE A 436 -10.51 -10.47 -3.27
N ALA A 437 -9.96 -10.60 -2.04
CA ALA A 437 -8.71 -11.33 -1.83
C ALA A 437 -8.84 -12.81 -2.19
N LEU A 438 -9.96 -13.45 -1.81
CA LEU A 438 -10.25 -14.84 -2.15
C LEU A 438 -10.33 -15.06 -3.66
N PHE A 439 -10.93 -14.12 -4.41
CA PHE A 439 -10.93 -14.14 -5.88
C PHE A 439 -9.50 -14.15 -6.44
N TRP A 440 -8.63 -13.23 -6.01
CA TRP A 440 -7.27 -13.17 -6.52
C TRP A 440 -6.41 -14.39 -6.13
N ILE A 441 -6.63 -14.94 -4.93
CA ILE A 441 -6.01 -16.20 -4.49
C ILE A 441 -6.49 -17.37 -5.36
N LEU A 442 -7.79 -17.48 -5.60
CA LEU A 442 -8.40 -18.49 -6.46
C LEU A 442 -7.82 -18.39 -7.87
N GLN A 443 -7.78 -17.19 -8.45
CA GLN A 443 -7.29 -16.97 -9.81
C GLN A 443 -5.79 -17.26 -9.93
N THR A 444 -5.01 -16.99 -8.88
CA THR A 444 -3.60 -17.36 -8.81
C THR A 444 -3.41 -18.89 -8.84
N LYS A 445 -4.25 -19.62 -8.11
CA LYS A 445 -4.22 -21.10 -8.05
C LYS A 445 -4.69 -21.75 -9.36
N ASP A 446 -5.75 -21.22 -9.95
CA ASP A 446 -6.30 -21.63 -11.25
C ASP A 446 -5.25 -21.51 -12.36
N LEU A 447 -4.67 -20.31 -12.51
CA LEU A 447 -3.84 -19.99 -13.66
C LEU A 447 -2.34 -20.26 -13.46
N LYS A 448 -1.86 -20.40 -12.21
CA LYS A 448 -0.44 -20.66 -11.87
C LYS A 448 0.53 -19.71 -12.58
N GLY A 449 0.15 -18.44 -12.70
CA GLY A 449 0.92 -17.40 -13.39
C GLY A 449 0.52 -17.15 -14.84
N LYS A 450 -0.17 -18.06 -15.51
CA LYS A 450 -0.61 -17.84 -16.90
C LYS A 450 -1.61 -16.68 -17.01
N PRO A 451 -1.72 -16.02 -18.18
CA PRO A 451 -2.85 -15.14 -18.47
C PRO A 451 -4.17 -15.92 -18.45
N ASN A 452 -5.26 -15.20 -18.30
CA ASN A 452 -6.62 -15.77 -18.31
C ASN A 452 -6.89 -16.50 -19.67
N PRO A 453 -7.53 -17.66 -19.75
CA PRO A 453 -7.92 -18.21 -21.05
C PRO A 453 -8.93 -17.29 -21.76
N ALA A 454 -8.85 -17.19 -23.09
CA ALA A 454 -9.92 -16.57 -23.86
C ALA A 454 -11.20 -17.39 -23.68
N THR A 455 -12.36 -16.72 -23.65
CA THR A 455 -13.65 -17.39 -23.64
C THR A 455 -13.71 -18.32 -24.84
N THR A 456 -13.90 -19.61 -24.62
CA THR A 456 -14.24 -20.54 -25.70
C THR A 456 -15.62 -20.13 -26.20
N THR A 457 -15.67 -19.24 -27.20
CA THR A 457 -16.83 -19.16 -28.07
C THR A 457 -16.99 -20.56 -28.62
N GLY A 458 -17.97 -21.32 -28.12
CA GLY A 458 -18.30 -22.62 -28.67
C GLY A 458 -18.40 -22.45 -30.17
N GLY A 459 -17.53 -23.13 -30.91
CA GLY A 459 -17.76 -23.30 -32.32
C GLY A 459 -19.15 -23.89 -32.45
N ALA A 460 -20.06 -23.13 -33.05
CA ALA A 460 -21.22 -23.71 -33.69
C ALA A 460 -20.64 -24.61 -34.79
N GLY A 461 -20.38 -25.86 -34.44
CA GLY A 461 -20.13 -26.93 -35.39
C GLY A 461 -21.48 -27.48 -35.82
N GLY A 462 -21.69 -27.55 -37.12
CA GLY A 462 -22.88 -28.11 -37.76
C GLY A 462 -23.57 -27.10 -38.64
#